data_AF-A0A9P7G1X9-F1
#
_entry.id   AF-A0A9P7G1X9-F1
#
_cell.length_a   1.000
_cell.length_b   1.000
_cell.length_c   1.000
_cell.angle_alpha   90.00
_cell.angle_beta   90.00
_cell.angle_gamma   90.00
#
_symmetry.space_group_name_H-M   'P 1'
#
loop_
_entity.id
_entity.type
_entity.pdbx_description
1 polymer ?
#
loop_
_entity_poly.entity_id
_entity_poly.type
_entity_poly.pdbx_seq_one_letter_code
_entity_poly.pdbx_strand_id
1 'polypeptide(L)'
;MSVFYPANIFGIPVQKNYVLTVRAVEYLLGFPVPSLNLPAKSVNTGPGFNIANALSADLPAVFPQEVKNVLKESAPILGRIGTNLKINFNVQSFDPLITNFMDVTWQYNNPANAADAARGPQIYDNHLYYSFGGVADPNENAYLTHVCNLDRVAQAGRNRNVPLYFGEWALSTNFGASDAFLKKWADAQKRAYSADAGWIFWNFKIEISNQAGDTARQWSYVEGVRRGYLTRDPSKLNDPNVCAPYIRR
;
A
#
# COMPACT_ATOMS: atom_id res chain seq x y z
N MET A 1 -2.58 10.73 -15.83
CA MET A 1 -3.58 9.74 -16.25
C MET A 1 -4.03 9.04 -14.97
N SER A 2 -5.05 9.59 -14.32
CA SER A 2 -5.60 9.03 -13.08
C SER A 2 -6.60 7.95 -13.46
N VAL A 3 -6.31 6.70 -13.14
CA VAL A 3 -7.28 5.62 -13.29
C VAL A 3 -8.31 5.80 -12.17
N PHE A 4 -9.41 6.50 -12.49
CA PHE A 4 -10.60 6.50 -11.66
C PHE A 4 -11.19 5.09 -11.71
N TYR A 5 -10.90 4.26 -10.70
CA TYR A 5 -11.71 3.08 -10.47
C TYR A 5 -13.11 3.55 -10.02
N PRO A 6 -14.21 3.04 -10.61
CA PRO A 6 -15.55 3.39 -10.19
C PRO A 6 -15.75 3.07 -8.71
N ALA A 7 -16.22 4.05 -7.93
CA ALA A 7 -16.48 3.97 -6.50
C ALA A 7 -17.47 2.86 -6.06
N ASN A 8 -18.09 2.15 -7.01
CA ASN A 8 -19.09 1.11 -6.75
C ASN A 8 -18.59 -0.34 -6.91
N ILE A 9 -17.30 -0.56 -7.20
CA ILE A 9 -16.76 -1.93 -7.38
C ILE A 9 -16.42 -2.60 -6.03
N PHE A 10 -16.26 -1.84 -4.94
CA PHE A 10 -15.82 -2.34 -3.64
C PHE A 10 -16.80 -2.04 -2.50
N GLY A 11 -18.08 -2.40 -2.67
CA GLY A 11 -18.99 -2.42 -1.54
C GLY A 11 -18.45 -3.29 -0.39
N ILE A 12 -18.93 -3.06 0.84
CA ILE A 12 -18.57 -3.85 2.04
C ILE A 12 -18.57 -5.37 1.77
N PRO A 13 -19.53 -5.96 1.01
CA PRO A 13 -19.51 -7.39 0.71
C PRO A 13 -18.24 -7.85 -0.04
N VAL A 14 -17.72 -7.04 -0.97
CA VAL A 14 -16.52 -7.35 -1.76
C VAL A 14 -15.27 -7.28 -0.88
N GLN A 15 -15.13 -6.22 -0.08
CA GLN A 15 -14.01 -6.06 0.85
C GLN A 15 -13.97 -7.22 1.86
N LYS A 16 -15.13 -7.60 2.42
CA LYS A 16 -15.24 -8.77 3.32
C LYS A 16 -14.86 -10.07 2.64
N ASN A 17 -15.34 -10.31 1.42
CA ASN A 17 -14.99 -11.53 0.68
C ASN A 17 -13.50 -11.59 0.35
N TYR A 18 -12.86 -10.47 0.04
CA TYR A 18 -11.40 -10.42 -0.15
C TYR A 18 -10.65 -10.83 1.12
N VAL A 19 -10.97 -10.23 2.27
CA VAL A 19 -10.33 -10.60 3.55
C VAL A 19 -10.57 -12.07 3.89
N LEU A 20 -11.81 -12.54 3.73
CA LEU A 20 -12.17 -13.95 3.98
C LEU A 20 -11.47 -14.90 3.02
N THR A 21 -11.20 -14.49 1.78
CA THR A 21 -10.41 -15.28 0.82
C THR A 21 -8.97 -15.44 1.32
N VAL A 22 -8.33 -14.36 1.78
CA VAL A 22 -6.99 -14.43 2.37
C VAL A 22 -6.98 -15.33 3.60
N ARG A 23 -7.98 -15.20 4.49
CA ARG A 23 -8.14 -16.08 5.66
C ARG A 23 -8.37 -17.55 5.28
N ALA A 24 -9.13 -17.81 4.23
CA ALA A 24 -9.37 -19.16 3.75
C ALA A 24 -8.07 -19.79 3.19
N VAL A 25 -7.26 -19.02 2.47
CA VAL A 25 -5.93 -19.48 2.00
C VAL A 25 -5.04 -19.81 3.20
N GLU A 26 -4.95 -18.94 4.20
CA GLU A 26 -4.23 -19.23 5.44
C GLU A 26 -4.71 -20.56 6.07
N TYR A 27 -6.01 -20.71 6.27
CA TYR A 27 -6.55 -21.93 6.85
C TYR A 27 -6.22 -23.20 6.03
N LEU A 28 -6.31 -23.13 4.69
CA LEU A 28 -6.02 -24.26 3.80
C LEU A 28 -4.54 -24.62 3.74
N LEU A 29 -3.66 -23.65 3.97
CA LEU A 29 -2.22 -23.86 4.11
C LEU A 29 -1.82 -24.33 5.52
N GLY A 30 -2.78 -24.50 6.43
CA GLY A 30 -2.55 -25.05 7.76
C GLY A 30 -2.35 -24.01 8.86
N PHE A 31 -2.47 -22.72 8.52
CA PHE A 31 -2.35 -21.65 9.50
C PHE A 31 -3.63 -21.55 10.37
N PRO A 32 -3.49 -21.26 11.66
CA PRO A 32 -4.64 -20.86 12.47
C PRO A 32 -5.20 -19.53 11.96
N VAL A 33 -6.51 -19.35 12.07
CA VAL A 33 -7.18 -18.07 11.78
C VAL A 33 -7.97 -17.63 13.02
N PRO A 34 -7.29 -16.99 14.00
CA PRO A 34 -7.92 -16.60 15.26
C PRO A 34 -9.11 -15.64 15.07
N SER A 35 -9.06 -14.78 14.06
CA SER A 35 -10.15 -13.83 13.73
C SER A 35 -11.48 -14.51 13.36
N LEU A 36 -11.44 -15.81 13.04
CA LEU A 36 -12.60 -16.65 12.72
C LEU A 36 -12.75 -17.85 13.67
N ASN A 37 -11.97 -17.91 14.75
CA ASN A 37 -11.91 -19.05 15.68
C ASN A 37 -11.59 -20.40 14.99
N LEU A 38 -10.75 -20.38 13.96
CA LEU A 38 -10.31 -21.61 13.28
C LEU A 38 -8.91 -22.01 13.78
N PRO A 39 -8.75 -23.23 14.33
CA PRO A 39 -7.44 -23.72 14.72
C PRO A 39 -6.58 -24.05 13.49
N ALA A 40 -5.28 -24.26 13.72
CA ALA A 40 -4.39 -24.74 12.67
C ALA A 40 -4.90 -26.09 12.12
N LYS A 41 -4.89 -26.22 10.80
CA LYS A 41 -5.26 -27.46 10.11
C LYS A 41 -4.01 -28.28 9.87
N SER A 42 -4.05 -29.58 10.17
CA SER A 42 -2.96 -30.48 9.77
C SER A 42 -2.89 -30.56 8.25
N VAL A 43 -1.79 -30.11 7.67
CA VAL A 43 -1.53 -30.16 6.22
C VAL A 43 -0.28 -30.97 5.97
N ASN A 44 -0.35 -31.92 5.02
CA ASN A 44 0.82 -32.69 4.62
C ASN A 44 1.73 -31.83 3.75
N THR A 45 2.78 -31.26 4.35
CA THR A 45 3.77 -30.39 3.68
C THR A 45 4.94 -31.19 3.06
N GLY A 46 4.81 -32.52 2.96
CA GLY A 46 5.84 -33.37 2.36
C GLY A 46 6.04 -33.16 0.85
N PRO A 47 6.93 -33.95 0.21
CA PRO A 47 7.30 -33.86 -1.22
C PRO A 47 6.16 -34.06 -2.25
N GLY A 48 4.90 -34.11 -1.82
CA GLY A 48 3.71 -34.20 -2.65
C GLY A 48 2.66 -33.12 -2.34
N PHE A 49 3.00 -32.09 -1.56
CA PHE A 49 2.07 -30.99 -1.30
C PHE A 49 1.69 -30.28 -2.61
N ASN A 50 0.40 -30.34 -2.93
CA ASN A 50 -0.16 -29.68 -4.11
C ASN A 50 -1.13 -28.59 -3.66
N ILE A 51 -0.72 -27.33 -3.86
CA ILE A 51 -1.52 -26.16 -3.49
C ILE A 51 -2.89 -26.15 -4.18
N ALA A 52 -3.00 -26.63 -5.42
CA ALA A 52 -4.28 -26.71 -6.13
C ALA A 52 -5.25 -27.69 -5.44
N ASN A 53 -4.74 -28.82 -4.93
CA ASN A 53 -5.53 -29.77 -4.16
C ASN A 53 -5.95 -29.17 -2.81
N ALA A 54 -5.05 -28.46 -2.14
CA ALA A 54 -5.35 -27.79 -0.88
C ALA A 54 -6.46 -26.73 -1.06
N LEU A 55 -6.40 -25.94 -2.13
CA LEU A 55 -7.37 -24.89 -2.45
C LEU A 55 -8.74 -25.42 -2.91
N SER A 56 -8.78 -26.67 -3.36
CA SER A 56 -10.03 -27.36 -3.72
C SER A 56 -10.67 -28.10 -2.54
N ALA A 57 -10.00 -28.16 -1.39
CA ALA A 57 -10.50 -28.85 -0.21
C ALA A 57 -11.72 -28.14 0.41
N ASP A 58 -12.53 -28.89 1.13
CA ASP A 58 -13.69 -28.33 1.81
C ASP A 58 -13.29 -27.32 2.88
N LEU A 59 -13.96 -26.17 2.82
CA LEU A 59 -13.81 -25.06 3.75
C LEU A 59 -14.96 -25.07 4.78
N PRO A 60 -14.69 -24.66 6.04
CA PRO A 60 -15.71 -24.52 7.07
C PRO A 60 -16.89 -23.62 6.65
N ALA A 61 -18.02 -23.78 7.33
CA ALA A 61 -19.25 -23.03 7.05
C ALA A 61 -19.12 -21.50 7.23
N VAL A 62 -18.11 -21.04 7.99
CA VAL A 62 -17.83 -19.61 8.19
C VAL A 62 -17.44 -18.88 6.90
N PHE A 63 -16.98 -19.62 5.87
CA PHE A 63 -16.65 -19.05 4.57
C PHE A 63 -17.88 -19.07 3.64
N PRO A 64 -18.27 -17.91 3.07
CA PRO A 64 -19.34 -17.81 2.08
C PRO A 64 -19.08 -18.65 0.83
N GLN A 65 -20.14 -18.96 0.09
CA GLN A 65 -20.04 -19.78 -1.12
C GLN A 65 -19.18 -19.10 -2.20
N GLU A 66 -19.24 -17.77 -2.29
CA GLU A 66 -18.46 -16.97 -3.22
C GLU A 66 -16.96 -17.15 -2.98
N VAL A 67 -16.52 -17.11 -1.71
CA VAL A 67 -15.11 -17.35 -1.33
C VAL A 67 -14.68 -18.77 -1.69
N LYS A 68 -15.54 -19.76 -1.43
CA LYS A 68 -15.29 -21.16 -1.79
C LYS A 68 -15.14 -21.35 -3.30
N ASN A 69 -15.98 -20.69 -4.09
CA ASN A 69 -15.95 -20.77 -5.54
C ASN A 69 -14.67 -20.15 -6.11
N VAL A 70 -14.29 -18.95 -5.66
CA VAL A 70 -13.07 -18.27 -6.11
C VAL A 70 -11.82 -19.12 -5.88
N LEU A 71 -11.72 -19.79 -4.72
CA LEU A 71 -10.57 -20.65 -4.44
C LEU A 71 -10.53 -21.90 -5.32
N LYS A 72 -11.68 -22.53 -5.56
CA LYS A 72 -11.80 -23.66 -6.49
C LYS A 72 -11.45 -23.26 -7.92
N GLU A 73 -11.92 -22.09 -8.38
CA GLU A 73 -11.63 -21.55 -9.71
C GLU A 73 -10.16 -21.13 -9.86
N SER A 74 -9.50 -20.73 -8.77
CA SER A 74 -8.08 -20.35 -8.77
C SER A 74 -7.13 -21.55 -8.77
N ALA A 75 -7.59 -22.72 -8.32
CA ALA A 75 -6.75 -23.91 -8.16
C ALA A 75 -6.00 -24.33 -9.45
N PRO A 76 -6.62 -24.37 -10.65
CA PRO A 76 -5.91 -24.72 -11.88
C PRO A 76 -4.79 -23.73 -12.24
N ILE A 77 -4.99 -22.43 -11.98
CA ILE A 77 -3.99 -21.39 -12.26
C ILE A 77 -2.78 -21.58 -11.35
N LEU A 78 -3.03 -21.76 -10.05
CA LEU A 78 -1.97 -21.93 -9.05
C LEU A 78 -1.22 -23.25 -9.23
N GLY A 79 -1.91 -24.32 -9.65
CA GLY A 79 -1.27 -25.59 -10.02
C GLY A 79 -0.29 -25.45 -11.20
N ARG A 80 -0.64 -24.64 -12.21
CA ARG A 80 0.26 -24.32 -13.33
C ARG A 80 1.46 -23.51 -12.88
N ILE A 81 1.24 -22.48 -12.05
CA ILE A 81 2.32 -21.64 -11.49
C ILE A 81 3.29 -22.51 -10.66
N GLY A 82 2.78 -23.33 -9.76
CA GLY A 82 3.59 -24.20 -8.91
C GLY A 82 4.48 -25.15 -9.71
N THR A 83 3.91 -25.80 -10.74
CA THR A 83 4.67 -26.68 -11.65
C THR A 83 5.76 -25.92 -12.41
N ASN A 84 5.44 -24.75 -12.95
CA ASN A 84 6.39 -23.95 -13.75
C ASN A 84 7.53 -23.37 -12.90
N LEU A 85 7.24 -22.96 -11.67
CA LEU A 85 8.19 -22.29 -10.79
C LEU A 85 8.92 -23.25 -9.83
N LYS A 86 8.59 -24.55 -9.85
CA LYS A 86 9.17 -25.58 -8.96
C LYS A 86 9.19 -25.14 -7.49
N ILE A 87 8.12 -24.49 -7.04
CA ILE A 87 8.05 -23.91 -5.70
C ILE A 87 7.93 -25.04 -4.68
N ASN A 88 8.94 -25.17 -3.82
CA ASN A 88 8.84 -25.97 -2.60
C ASN A 88 8.26 -25.10 -1.49
N PHE A 89 7.04 -25.43 -1.06
CA PHE A 89 6.38 -24.74 0.05
C PHE A 89 6.90 -25.29 1.39
N ASN A 90 8.07 -24.81 1.83
CA ASN A 90 8.53 -25.00 3.20
C ASN A 90 8.07 -23.81 4.04
N VAL A 91 6.87 -23.92 4.60
CA VAL A 91 6.24 -22.85 5.38
C VAL A 91 6.78 -22.90 6.81
N GLN A 92 7.64 -21.95 7.19
CA GLN A 92 8.31 -21.91 8.50
C GLN A 92 7.91 -20.73 9.40
N SER A 93 7.19 -19.73 8.90
CA SER A 93 6.74 -18.57 9.69
C SER A 93 5.22 -18.51 9.78
N PHE A 94 4.70 -18.14 10.95
CA PHE A 94 3.28 -18.25 11.35
C PHE A 94 2.53 -16.91 11.41
N ASP A 95 3.09 -15.85 10.84
CA ASP A 95 2.42 -14.55 10.87
C ASP A 95 1.28 -14.50 9.84
N PRO A 96 0.08 -14.01 10.21
CA PRO A 96 -1.00 -13.84 9.27
C PRO A 96 -0.60 -12.86 8.16
N LEU A 97 -1.07 -13.11 6.94
CA LEU A 97 -0.93 -12.17 5.83
C LEU A 97 -1.63 -10.85 6.20
N ILE A 98 -1.05 -9.74 5.77
CA ILE A 98 -1.65 -8.42 5.94
C ILE A 98 -2.47 -8.10 4.70
N THR A 99 -3.75 -7.79 4.86
CA THR A 99 -4.57 -7.28 3.76
C THR A 99 -4.35 -5.79 3.58
N ASN A 100 -4.03 -5.36 2.36
CA ASN A 100 -3.78 -3.97 2.04
C ASN A 100 -4.98 -3.35 1.30
N PHE A 101 -5.38 -2.14 1.70
CA PHE A 101 -6.47 -1.39 1.09
C PHE A 101 -6.09 0.08 0.90
N MET A 102 -6.68 0.76 -0.08
CA MET A 102 -6.65 2.22 -0.10
C MET A 102 -7.35 2.76 1.16
N ASP A 103 -6.75 3.77 1.79
CA ASP A 103 -7.39 4.53 2.86
C ASP A 103 -8.71 5.16 2.36
N VAL A 104 -9.70 5.21 3.25
CA VAL A 104 -11.06 5.67 2.93
C VAL A 104 -11.08 7.13 2.45
N THR A 105 -10.11 7.96 2.86
CA THR A 105 -10.03 9.38 2.43
C THR A 105 -9.58 9.55 0.99
N TRP A 106 -9.18 8.46 0.32
CA TRP A 106 -8.92 8.44 -1.13
C TRP A 106 -10.17 8.21 -1.98
N GLN A 107 -11.26 7.78 -1.36
CA GLN A 107 -12.49 7.41 -2.05
C GLN A 107 -13.51 8.57 -2.01
N TYR A 108 -14.27 8.76 -3.09
CA TYR A 108 -15.24 9.84 -3.24
C TYR A 108 -16.66 9.40 -2.83
N ASN A 109 -17.47 10.33 -2.33
CA ASN A 109 -18.92 10.18 -2.08
C ASN A 109 -19.34 9.12 -1.04
N ASN A 110 -18.93 9.30 0.22
CA ASN A 110 -19.30 8.44 1.37
C ASN A 110 -19.10 6.92 1.12
N PRO A 111 -17.86 6.50 0.86
CA PRO A 111 -17.53 5.14 0.48
C PRO A 111 -17.60 4.14 1.65
N ALA A 112 -17.69 2.86 1.30
CA ALA A 112 -17.49 1.77 2.26
C ALA A 112 -16.07 1.78 2.83
N ASN A 113 -15.95 1.75 4.15
CA ASN A 113 -14.66 1.73 4.83
C ASN A 113 -14.14 0.29 4.97
N ALA A 114 -12.98 0.00 4.39
CA ALA A 114 -12.36 -1.33 4.43
C ALA A 114 -12.04 -1.82 5.86
N ALA A 115 -11.91 -0.90 6.82
CA ALA A 115 -11.78 -1.24 8.23
C ALA A 115 -12.98 -2.03 8.78
N ASP A 116 -14.17 -1.86 8.20
CA ASP A 116 -15.37 -2.63 8.60
C ASP A 116 -15.33 -4.09 8.12
N ALA A 117 -14.38 -4.43 7.24
CA ALA A 117 -14.13 -5.79 6.77
C ALA A 117 -13.01 -6.50 7.56
N ALA A 118 -12.40 -5.86 8.55
CA ALA A 118 -11.24 -6.38 9.28
C ALA A 118 -11.49 -7.78 9.89
N ARG A 119 -10.68 -8.76 9.47
CA ARG A 119 -10.61 -10.12 10.04
C ARG A 119 -9.16 -10.59 10.09
N GLY A 120 -8.30 -9.83 10.75
CA GLY A 120 -6.85 -10.05 10.79
C GLY A 120 -6.11 -8.71 10.63
N PRO A 121 -4.78 -8.73 10.50
CA PRO A 121 -3.99 -7.54 10.24
C PRO A 121 -4.40 -6.87 8.92
N GLN A 122 -4.56 -5.55 8.95
CA GLN A 122 -4.78 -4.73 7.77
C GLN A 122 -3.80 -3.56 7.76
N ILE A 123 -3.47 -3.08 6.57
CA ILE A 123 -2.69 -1.86 6.36
C ILE A 123 -3.38 -1.01 5.29
N TYR A 124 -3.22 0.31 5.38
CA TYR A 124 -3.92 1.25 4.54
C TYR A 124 -2.95 2.11 3.74
N ASP A 125 -3.21 2.21 2.45
CA ASP A 125 -2.39 2.93 1.49
C ASP A 125 -2.98 4.31 1.17
N ASN A 126 -2.15 5.33 1.22
CA ASN A 126 -2.46 6.68 0.75
C ASN A 126 -1.47 7.08 -0.34
N HIS A 127 -1.94 7.57 -1.48
CA HIS A 127 -1.06 8.21 -2.45
C HIS A 127 -1.11 9.73 -2.24
N LEU A 128 -0.05 10.49 -2.53
CA LEU A 128 -0.16 11.94 -2.53
C LEU A 128 0.75 12.57 -3.57
N TYR A 129 0.13 13.15 -4.59
CA TYR A 129 0.79 13.85 -5.68
C TYR A 129 0.27 15.28 -5.77
N TYR A 130 1.19 16.24 -5.75
CA TYR A 130 0.83 17.64 -5.94
C TYR A 130 0.83 18.04 -7.44
N SER A 131 1.47 17.23 -8.29
CA SER A 131 1.58 17.44 -9.75
C SER A 131 0.30 17.16 -10.55
N PHE A 132 -0.84 16.92 -9.90
CA PHE A 132 -2.14 16.73 -10.58
C PHE A 132 -3.19 17.78 -10.15
N GLY A 133 -2.78 18.77 -9.34
CA GLY A 133 -3.64 19.88 -8.91
C GLY A 133 -4.57 19.52 -7.75
N GLY A 134 -5.36 20.50 -7.30
CA GLY A 134 -6.42 20.29 -6.30
C GLY A 134 -5.98 20.17 -4.83
N VAL A 135 -4.68 20.20 -4.54
CA VAL A 135 -4.14 20.06 -3.17
C VAL A 135 -3.76 21.41 -2.56
N ALA A 136 -3.03 22.24 -3.31
CA ALA A 136 -2.59 23.57 -2.92
C ALA A 136 -2.25 24.40 -4.18
N ASP A 137 -2.15 25.72 -4.03
CA ASP A 137 -1.69 26.61 -5.10
C ASP A 137 -0.29 26.18 -5.61
N PRO A 138 -0.01 26.28 -6.93
CA PRO A 138 1.21 25.74 -7.52
C PRO A 138 2.42 26.66 -7.30
N ASN A 139 2.84 26.79 -6.04
CA ASN A 139 4.07 27.50 -5.65
C ASN A 139 4.74 26.85 -4.43
N GLU A 140 6.02 27.16 -4.24
CA GLU A 140 6.87 26.57 -3.20
C GLU A 140 6.30 26.75 -1.78
N ASN A 141 5.84 27.97 -1.45
CA ASN A 141 5.35 28.29 -0.11
C ASN A 141 4.03 27.56 0.21
N ALA A 142 3.10 27.51 -0.74
CA ALA A 142 1.82 26.83 -0.57
C ALA A 142 2.00 25.31 -0.38
N TYR A 143 2.91 24.68 -1.14
CA TYR A 143 3.19 23.25 -1.01
C TYR A 143 3.81 22.90 0.34
N LEU A 144 4.83 23.65 0.78
CA LEU A 144 5.46 23.44 2.09
C LEU A 144 4.49 23.72 3.23
N THR A 145 3.69 24.78 3.14
CA THR A 145 2.62 25.07 4.09
C THR A 145 1.63 23.93 4.18
N HIS A 146 1.16 23.40 3.05
CA HIS A 146 0.18 22.33 3.05
C HIS A 146 0.77 21.03 3.63
N VAL A 147 1.92 20.54 3.14
CA VAL A 147 2.48 19.26 3.60
C VAL A 147 2.90 19.28 5.07
N CYS A 148 3.40 20.41 5.57
CA CYS A 148 3.83 20.53 6.96
C CYS A 148 2.66 20.61 7.95
N ASN A 149 1.44 20.84 7.47
CA ASN A 149 0.20 20.81 8.25
C ASN A 149 -0.74 19.68 7.77
N LEU A 150 -0.22 18.68 7.05
CA LEU A 150 -1.00 17.57 6.52
C LEU A 150 -1.61 16.75 7.67
N ASP A 151 -2.92 16.54 7.63
CA ASP A 151 -3.66 15.84 8.69
C ASP A 151 -4.10 14.41 8.28
N ARG A 152 -3.61 13.90 7.16
CA ARG A 152 -3.97 12.57 6.60
C ARG A 152 -3.81 11.42 7.60
N VAL A 153 -2.69 11.38 8.33
CA VAL A 153 -2.45 10.36 9.37
C VAL A 153 -3.48 10.47 10.50
N ALA A 154 -3.79 11.69 10.95
CA ALA A 154 -4.79 11.90 11.99
C ALA A 154 -6.22 11.55 11.49
N GLN A 155 -6.53 11.84 10.22
CA GLN A 155 -7.78 11.42 9.59
C GLN A 155 -7.89 9.89 9.51
N ALA A 156 -6.83 9.21 9.08
CA ALA A 156 -6.78 7.75 9.03
C ALA A 156 -7.03 7.13 10.40
N GLY A 157 -6.44 7.68 11.47
CA GLY A 157 -6.75 7.30 12.85
C GLY A 157 -8.22 7.43 13.20
N ARG A 158 -8.85 8.57 12.89
CA ARG A 158 -10.31 8.79 13.10
C ARG A 158 -11.17 7.79 12.33
N ASN A 159 -10.70 7.34 11.17
CA ASN A 159 -11.40 6.40 10.29
C ASN A 159 -11.05 4.93 10.56
N ARG A 160 -10.24 4.60 11.58
CA ARG A 160 -9.72 3.24 11.83
C ARG A 160 -8.92 2.66 10.66
N ASN A 161 -8.34 3.52 9.82
CA ASN A 161 -7.49 3.16 8.68
C ASN A 161 -6.02 3.21 9.09
N VAL A 162 -5.68 2.54 10.19
CA VAL A 162 -4.32 2.48 10.74
C VAL A 162 -3.86 1.02 10.92
N PRO A 163 -2.57 0.70 10.69
CA PRO A 163 -1.50 1.59 10.24
C PRO A 163 -1.71 2.11 8.80
N LEU A 164 -1.39 3.39 8.59
CA LEU A 164 -1.36 4.07 7.29
C LEU A 164 0.09 4.16 6.80
N TYR A 165 0.32 3.90 5.52
CA TYR A 165 1.55 4.25 4.83
C TYR A 165 1.24 5.01 3.54
N PHE A 166 2.20 5.81 3.08
CA PHE A 166 2.11 6.50 1.80
C PHE A 166 2.74 5.66 0.69
N GLY A 167 1.97 4.80 0.02
CA GLY A 167 2.47 3.85 -0.96
C GLY A 167 2.94 4.47 -2.27
N GLU A 168 2.50 5.68 -2.57
CA GLU A 168 3.03 6.44 -3.69
C GLU A 168 3.10 7.95 -3.43
N TRP A 169 4.25 8.52 -3.74
CA TRP A 169 4.49 9.96 -3.80
C TRP A 169 5.74 10.24 -4.64
N ALA A 170 5.90 11.47 -5.10
CA ALA A 170 7.07 11.90 -5.88
C ALA A 170 7.50 13.33 -5.49
N LEU A 171 8.61 13.81 -6.05
CA LEU A 171 9.02 15.21 -5.91
C LEU A 171 8.35 16.12 -6.96
N SER A 172 7.43 15.57 -7.75
CA SER A 172 6.81 16.26 -8.87
C SER A 172 5.93 17.43 -8.43
N THR A 173 5.97 18.50 -9.22
CA THR A 173 5.26 19.76 -8.96
C THR A 173 4.50 20.24 -10.19
N ASN A 174 3.47 21.07 -9.99
CA ASN A 174 2.77 21.76 -11.08
C ASN A 174 3.41 23.10 -11.48
N PHE A 175 4.65 23.34 -11.06
CA PHE A 175 5.42 24.53 -11.37
C PHE A 175 6.89 24.18 -11.54
N GLY A 176 7.66 25.09 -12.14
CA GLY A 176 9.11 24.95 -12.29
C GLY A 176 9.84 25.04 -10.95
N ALA A 177 9.94 23.91 -10.24
CA ALA A 177 10.58 23.83 -8.94
C ALA A 177 12.11 23.96 -9.03
N SER A 178 12.71 24.75 -8.13
CA SER A 178 14.17 24.86 -7.99
C SER A 178 14.77 23.64 -7.28
N ASP A 179 16.06 23.37 -7.47
CA ASP A 179 16.78 22.28 -6.78
C ASP A 179 16.80 22.47 -5.26
N ALA A 180 16.97 23.73 -4.83
CA ALA A 180 16.93 24.11 -3.41
C ALA A 180 15.57 23.81 -2.79
N PHE A 181 14.48 24.07 -3.53
CA PHE A 181 13.15 23.69 -3.11
C PHE A 181 12.96 22.18 -3.09
N LEU A 182 13.36 21.44 -4.13
CA LEU A 182 13.17 19.98 -4.17
C LEU A 182 13.82 19.27 -2.99
N LYS A 183 14.94 19.78 -2.48
CA LYS A 183 15.55 19.28 -1.24
C LYS A 183 14.68 19.51 -0.01
N LYS A 184 14.16 20.73 0.19
CA LYS A 184 13.21 21.02 1.28
C LYS A 184 11.91 20.21 1.14
N TRP A 185 11.43 20.11 -0.10
CA TRP A 185 10.20 19.42 -0.46
C TRP A 185 10.29 17.93 -0.14
N ALA A 186 11.41 17.29 -0.47
CA ALA A 186 11.69 15.90 -0.11
C ALA A 186 11.65 15.68 1.41
N ASP A 187 12.33 16.53 2.19
CA ASP A 187 12.34 16.38 3.65
C ASP A 187 10.96 16.62 4.27
N ALA A 188 10.22 17.63 3.79
CA ALA A 188 8.90 17.97 4.31
C ALA A 188 7.89 16.83 4.05
N GLN A 189 7.90 16.25 2.85
CA GLN A 189 7.10 15.08 2.50
C GLN A 189 7.49 13.86 3.36
N LYS A 190 8.78 13.50 3.42
CA LYS A 190 9.25 12.39 4.25
C LYS A 190 8.86 12.55 5.71
N ARG A 191 9.02 13.75 6.27
CA ARG A 191 8.61 14.05 7.65
C ARG A 191 7.12 13.80 7.87
N ALA A 192 6.27 14.27 6.97
CA ALA A 192 4.82 14.07 7.08
C ALA A 192 4.43 12.60 6.92
N TYR A 193 5.02 11.91 5.94
CA TYR A 193 4.65 10.54 5.60
C TYR A 193 5.24 9.50 6.56
N SER A 194 6.32 9.83 7.26
CA SER A 194 6.89 9.03 8.34
C SER A 194 6.17 9.19 9.69
N ALA A 195 5.04 9.90 9.75
CA ALA A 195 4.26 10.06 10.99
C ALA A 195 3.49 8.79 11.41
N ASP A 196 3.38 7.78 10.54
CA ASP A 196 2.81 6.46 10.84
C ASP A 196 3.71 5.35 10.25
N ALA A 197 3.20 4.41 9.45
CA ALA A 197 3.95 3.24 8.97
C ALA A 197 4.97 3.54 7.86
N GLY A 198 5.07 4.80 7.43
CA GLY A 198 6.11 5.26 6.50
C GLY A 198 5.61 5.45 5.08
N TRP A 199 6.49 5.24 4.11
CA TRP A 199 6.24 5.63 2.72
C TRP A 199 7.06 4.81 1.71
N ILE A 200 6.57 4.79 0.47
CA ILE A 200 7.24 4.21 -0.70
C ILE A 200 7.26 5.28 -1.80
N PHE A 201 8.45 5.60 -2.30
CA PHE A 201 8.63 6.62 -3.34
C PHE A 201 8.30 6.06 -4.72
N TRP A 202 7.49 6.78 -5.49
CA TRP A 202 7.19 6.48 -6.88
C TRP A 202 8.12 7.28 -7.82
N ASN A 203 9.14 6.68 -8.44
CA ASN A 203 9.51 5.26 -8.44
C ASN A 203 11.00 5.06 -8.12
N PHE A 204 11.46 3.81 -8.09
CA PHE A 204 12.88 3.52 -7.80
C PHE A 204 13.83 4.17 -8.81
N LYS A 205 13.54 4.03 -10.10
CA LYS A 205 14.36 4.56 -11.20
C LYS A 205 13.51 4.78 -12.44
N ILE A 206 13.80 5.86 -13.17
CA ILE A 206 13.39 6.01 -14.56
C ILE A 206 14.61 6.11 -15.48
N GLU A 207 14.39 5.87 -16.77
CA GLU A 207 15.41 6.07 -17.79
C GLU A 207 15.82 7.55 -17.88
N ILE A 208 17.12 7.79 -18.01
CA ILE A 208 17.69 9.11 -18.30
C ILE A 208 18.08 9.10 -19.77
N SER A 209 17.27 9.75 -20.60
CA SER A 209 17.48 9.84 -22.04
C SER A 209 16.96 11.18 -22.56
N ASN A 210 17.37 11.56 -23.77
CA ASN A 210 16.86 12.77 -24.42
C ASN A 210 15.32 12.74 -24.56
N GLN A 211 14.72 11.57 -24.75
CA GLN A 211 13.28 11.41 -24.84
C GLN A 211 12.57 11.60 -23.49
N ALA A 212 13.16 11.12 -22.40
CA ALA A 212 12.62 11.29 -21.05
C ALA A 212 12.81 12.71 -20.49
N GLY A 213 13.69 13.51 -21.11
CA GLY A 213 14.04 14.84 -20.65
C GLY A 213 14.52 14.83 -19.20
N ASP A 214 14.09 15.81 -18.41
CA ASP A 214 14.46 15.93 -16.99
C ASP A 214 13.42 15.29 -16.04
N THR A 215 12.60 14.36 -16.54
CA THR A 215 11.59 13.67 -15.72
C THR A 215 12.23 12.97 -14.51
N ALA A 216 13.46 12.47 -14.66
CA ALA A 216 14.17 11.73 -13.62
C ALA A 216 14.45 12.60 -12.40
N ARG A 217 14.58 13.92 -12.57
CA ARG A 217 14.83 14.87 -11.49
C ARG A 217 13.77 14.81 -10.40
N GLN A 218 12.52 14.50 -10.74
CA GLN A 218 11.40 14.51 -9.80
C GLN A 218 10.73 13.15 -9.58
N TRP A 219 10.92 12.19 -10.49
CA TRP A 219 10.23 10.90 -10.48
C TRP A 219 11.15 9.70 -10.22
N SER A 220 12.47 9.87 -10.14
CA SER A 220 13.42 8.79 -9.85
C SER A 220 14.04 8.95 -8.47
N TYR A 221 13.80 7.99 -7.57
CA TYR A 221 14.36 7.98 -6.23
C TYR A 221 15.88 8.06 -6.25
N VAL A 222 16.52 7.21 -7.06
CA VAL A 222 18.00 7.16 -7.15
C VAL A 222 18.59 8.46 -7.69
N GLU A 223 17.87 9.17 -8.56
CA GLU A 223 18.30 10.47 -9.06
C GLU A 223 18.16 11.56 -7.99
N GLY A 224 17.06 11.54 -7.22
CA GLY A 224 16.89 12.43 -6.07
C GLY A 224 17.98 12.23 -5.01
N VAL A 225 18.42 10.98 -4.78
CA VAL A 225 19.57 10.69 -3.91
C VAL A 225 20.88 11.21 -4.51
N ARG A 226 21.12 10.99 -5.81
CA ARG A 226 22.34 11.46 -6.51
C ARG A 226 22.47 12.99 -6.46
N ARG A 227 21.35 13.71 -6.61
CA ARG A 227 21.29 15.18 -6.59
C ARG A 227 21.25 15.77 -5.17
N GLY A 228 21.15 14.93 -4.14
CA GLY A 228 21.11 15.38 -2.75
C GLY A 228 19.78 16.01 -2.33
N TYR A 229 18.70 15.75 -3.07
CA TYR A 229 17.34 16.05 -2.62
C TYR A 229 16.92 15.06 -1.53
N LEU A 230 17.23 13.79 -1.74
CA LEU A 230 17.00 12.69 -0.80
C LEU A 230 18.33 12.22 -0.19
N THR A 231 18.28 11.74 1.05
CA THR A 231 19.42 11.17 1.77
C THR A 231 19.68 9.71 1.35
N ARG A 232 20.93 9.25 1.46
CA ARG A 232 21.27 7.83 1.22
C ARG A 232 20.61 6.89 2.23
N ASP A 233 20.56 7.29 3.49
CA ASP A 233 19.74 6.64 4.50
C ASP A 233 18.31 7.21 4.41
N PRO A 234 17.31 6.43 3.95
CA PRO A 234 15.95 6.92 3.78
C PRO A 234 15.30 7.36 5.09
N SER A 235 15.78 6.93 6.26
CA SER A 235 15.23 7.35 7.56
C SER A 235 15.64 8.77 7.98
N LYS A 236 16.64 9.37 7.31
CA LYS A 236 17.16 10.70 7.66
C LYS A 236 16.54 11.81 6.81
N LEU A 237 16.51 13.01 7.38
CA LEU A 237 16.19 14.25 6.67
C LEU A 237 17.49 15.03 6.46
N ASN A 238 17.57 15.85 5.41
CA ASN A 238 18.68 16.79 5.30
C ASN A 238 18.52 17.93 6.32
N ASP A 239 17.29 18.40 6.53
CA ASP A 239 16.91 19.38 7.54
C ASP A 239 15.72 18.87 8.38
N PRO A 240 15.95 18.41 9.62
CA PRO A 240 14.88 17.98 10.52
C PRO A 240 13.87 19.09 10.88
N ASN A 241 14.25 20.37 10.73
CA ASN A 241 13.43 21.53 11.06
C ASN A 241 12.78 22.18 9.83
N VAL A 242 12.79 21.51 8.66
CA VAL A 242 12.27 22.05 7.40
C VAL A 242 10.84 22.60 7.50
N CYS A 243 10.02 22.04 8.39
CA CYS A 243 8.63 22.45 8.60
C CYS A 243 8.44 23.58 9.63
N ALA A 244 9.45 23.93 10.42
CA ALA A 244 9.32 24.93 11.48
C ALA A 244 8.76 26.29 11.01
N PRO A 245 9.09 26.81 9.81
CA PRO A 245 8.53 28.06 9.31
C PRO A 245 7.07 27.98 8.84
N TYR A 246 6.54 26.78 8.65
CA TYR A 246 5.29 26.55 7.92
C TYR A 246 4.15 26.00 8.79
N ILE A 247 4.44 25.54 10.00
CA ILE A 247 3.43 25.06 10.94
C ILE A 247 2.62 26.27 11.42
N ARG A 248 1.30 26.21 11.26
CA ARG A 248 0.40 27.25 11.78
C ARG A 248 0.46 27.22 13.31
N ARG A 249 0.75 28.38 13.92
CA ARG A 249 0.54 28.59 15.35
C ARG A 249 -0.92 28.91 15.63
#